data_AF-A0A6M8IXM4-F1
#
_entry.id   AF-A0A6M8IXM4-F1
#
_cell.length_a   1.000
_cell.length_b   1.000
_cell.length_c   1.000
_cell.angle_alpha   90.00
_cell.angle_beta   90.00
_cell.angle_gamma   90.00
#
_symmetry.space_group_name_H-M   'P 1'
#
loop_
_entity.id
_entity.type
_entity.pdbx_description
1 polymer ?
#
loop_
_entity_poly.entity_id
_entity_poly.type
_entity_poly.pdbx_seq_one_letter_code
_entity_poly.pdbx_strand_id
1 'polypeptide(L)'
;MKGIFTEFKEFIMRGNVMELAVGIIIGGAFTAIVASLVSDIINPLITLVFGGGSVEGLSIPVPGTEQGINFGNFISAIINFLIVAAVVFLLVKAVNSAMNAGKKLAGKEDAEEAPAPTCPFCLEEVKEGATRCPHCAGVFDAPASA
;
A
#
# COMPACT_ATOMS: atom_id res chain seq x y z
N MET A 1 -8.40 29.29 -28.57
CA MET A 1 -7.55 28.09 -28.44
C MET A 1 -7.02 28.10 -27.01
N LYS A 2 -7.57 27.29 -26.11
CA LYS A 2 -6.92 27.12 -24.80
C LYS A 2 -5.58 26.44 -25.09
N GLY A 3 -4.49 26.99 -24.56
CA GLY A 3 -3.16 26.43 -24.80
C GLY A 3 -3.06 25.04 -24.16
N ILE A 4 -2.23 24.17 -24.74
CA ILE A 4 -1.96 22.81 -24.23
C ILE A 4 -1.64 22.80 -22.72
N PHE A 5 -1.04 23.88 -22.20
CA PHE A 5 -0.77 24.07 -20.78
C PHE A 5 -2.05 24.17 -19.91
N THR A 6 -3.10 24.82 -20.41
CA THR A 6 -4.40 24.93 -19.72
C THR A 6 -5.12 23.58 -19.70
N GLU A 7 -5.06 22.84 -20.81
CA GLU A 7 -5.63 21.48 -20.91
C GLU A 7 -4.87 20.48 -20.02
N PHE A 8 -3.54 20.60 -19.94
CA PHE A 8 -2.71 19.80 -19.05
C PHE A 8 -3.00 20.09 -17.57
N LYS A 9 -3.18 21.36 -17.20
CA LYS A 9 -3.60 21.73 -15.85
C LYS A 9 -5.00 21.16 -15.52
N GLU A 10 -5.97 21.31 -16.42
CA GLU A 10 -7.32 20.73 -16.25
C GLU A 10 -7.26 19.18 -16.14
N PHE A 11 -6.32 18.52 -16.82
CA PHE A 11 -6.10 17.09 -16.70
C PHE A 11 -5.50 16.67 -15.34
N ILE A 12 -4.44 17.36 -14.89
CA ILE A 12 -3.80 17.08 -13.59
C ILE A 12 -4.75 17.40 -12.43
N MET A 13 -5.58 18.43 -12.54
CA MET A 13 -6.53 18.78 -11.48
C MET A 13 -7.66 17.75 -11.29
N ARG A 14 -7.70 16.68 -12.09
CA ARG A 14 -8.56 15.53 -11.83
C ARG A 14 -8.05 14.79 -10.59
N GLY A 15 -8.82 14.82 -9.49
CA GLY A 15 -8.44 14.21 -8.20
C GLY A 15 -7.92 12.78 -8.31
N ASN A 16 -8.60 11.92 -9.09
CA ASN A 16 -8.18 10.54 -9.34
C ASN A 16 -6.76 10.40 -9.94
N VAL A 17 -6.31 11.35 -10.75
CA VAL A 17 -4.96 11.33 -11.35
C VAL A 17 -3.91 11.73 -10.32
N MET A 18 -4.20 12.73 -9.49
CA MET A 18 -3.30 13.18 -8.42
C MET A 18 -3.10 12.12 -7.35
N GLU A 19 -4.18 11.48 -6.90
CA GLU A 19 -4.12 10.42 -5.89
C GLU A 19 -3.32 9.22 -6.40
N LEU A 20 -3.54 8.81 -7.65
CA LEU A 20 -2.78 7.74 -8.28
C LEU A 20 -1.30 8.11 -8.43
N ALA A 21 -0.98 9.34 -8.86
CA ALA A 21 0.40 9.80 -8.99
C ALA A 21 1.14 9.82 -7.65
N VAL A 22 0.51 10.35 -6.60
CA VAL A 22 1.07 10.37 -5.25
C VAL A 22 1.29 8.95 -4.73
N GLY A 23 0.33 8.04 -4.94
CA GLY A 23 0.44 6.64 -4.56
C GLY A 23 1.64 5.94 -5.20
N ILE A 24 1.88 6.13 -6.50
CA ILE A 24 3.02 5.53 -7.20
C ILE A 24 4.35 6.10 -6.69
N ILE A 25 4.45 7.42 -6.52
CA ILE A 25 5.69 8.08 -6.07
C ILE A 25 6.06 7.60 -4.66
N ILE A 26 5.08 7.59 -3.73
CA ILE A 26 5.29 7.13 -2.36
C ILE A 26 5.61 5.63 -2.34
N GLY A 27 4.90 4.82 -3.12
CA GLY A 27 5.15 3.38 -3.24
C GLY A 27 6.57 3.07 -3.74
N GLY A 28 7.04 3.80 -4.75
CA GLY A 28 8.42 3.69 -5.25
C GLY A 28 9.47 4.08 -4.20
N ALA A 29 9.27 5.20 -3.52
CA ALA A 29 10.18 5.66 -2.47
C ALA A 29 10.24 4.69 -1.29
N PHE A 30 9.09 4.16 -0.86
CA PHE A 30 9.01 3.19 0.23
C PHE A 30 9.73 1.87 -0.13
N THR A 31 9.56 1.40 -1.37
CA THR A 31 10.26 0.21 -1.88
C THR A 31 11.77 0.40 -1.83
N ALA A 32 12.29 1.59 -2.18
CA ALA A 32 13.72 1.88 -2.09
C ALA A 32 14.24 1.88 -0.65
N ILE A 33 13.48 2.42 0.31
CA ILE A 33 13.84 2.39 1.74
C ILE A 33 13.91 0.96 2.26
N VAL A 34 12.91 0.14 1.93
CA VAL A 34 12.89 -1.28 2.28
C VAL A 34 14.08 -2.01 1.66
N ALA A 35 14.35 -1.76 0.38
CA ALA A 35 15.46 -2.40 -0.32
C ALA A 35 16.80 -2.08 0.36
N SER A 36 17.06 -0.81 0.69
CA SER A 36 18.27 -0.39 1.42
C SER A 36 18.36 -1.01 2.82
N LEU A 37 17.26 -1.06 3.57
CA LEU A 37 17.23 -1.75 4.87
C LEU A 37 17.65 -3.23 4.73
N VAL A 38 17.17 -3.91 3.69
CA VAL A 38 17.49 -5.32 3.50
C VAL A 38 18.91 -5.51 2.97
N SER A 39 19.33 -4.75 1.95
CA SER A 39 20.66 -4.88 1.35
C SER A 39 21.77 -4.44 2.28
N ASP A 40 21.56 -3.37 3.04
CA ASP A 40 22.63 -2.68 3.75
C ASP A 40 22.71 -3.07 5.23
N ILE A 41 21.61 -3.55 5.82
CA ILE A 41 21.55 -3.91 7.24
C ILE A 41 21.30 -5.41 7.42
N ILE A 42 20.24 -5.94 6.80
CA ILE A 42 19.82 -7.33 7.05
C ILE A 42 20.77 -8.34 6.39
N ASN A 43 21.15 -8.13 5.12
CA ASN A 43 22.04 -9.05 4.41
C ASN A 43 23.40 -9.19 5.11
N PRO A 44 24.10 -8.10 5.52
CA PRO A 44 25.34 -8.21 6.30
C PRO A 44 25.17 -8.90 7.66
N LEU A 45 24.04 -8.69 8.34
CA LEU A 45 23.75 -9.39 9.60
C LEU A 45 23.56 -10.89 9.39
N ILE A 46 22.86 -11.28 8.32
CA ILE A 46 22.64 -12.69 7.98
C ILE A 46 23.96 -13.35 7.57
N THR A 47 24.80 -12.70 6.75
CA THR A 47 26.10 -13.28 6.36
C THR A 47 27.03 -13.43 7.56
N LEU A 48 26.97 -12.53 8.54
CA LEU A 48 27.74 -12.61 9.78
C LEU A 48 27.27 -13.76 10.69
N VAL A 49 25.95 -13.97 10.81
CA VAL A 49 25.39 -15.00 11.70
C VAL A 49 25.43 -16.40 11.09
N PHE A 50 25.16 -16.52 9.78
CA PHE A 50 25.07 -17.81 9.08
C PHE A 50 26.36 -18.20 8.36
N GLY A 51 27.42 -17.38 8.42
CA GLY A 51 28.79 -17.79 8.07
C GLY A 51 29.02 -18.07 6.59
N GLY A 52 28.40 -17.29 5.69
CA GLY A 52 28.61 -17.42 4.25
C GLY A 52 27.35 -17.13 3.46
N GLY A 53 27.28 -15.92 2.90
CA GLY A 53 26.28 -15.60 1.89
C GLY A 53 26.57 -16.38 0.62
N SER A 54 25.51 -16.89 0.01
CA SER A 54 25.47 -17.71 -1.21
C SER A 54 25.83 -19.18 -1.04
N VAL A 55 24.87 -20.02 -1.45
CA VAL A 55 25.07 -21.45 -1.76
C VAL A 55 25.97 -21.55 -3.00
N GLU A 56 27.23 -21.20 -2.84
CA GLU A 56 28.29 -21.42 -3.83
C GLU A 56 28.58 -22.93 -3.88
N GLY A 57 28.28 -23.58 -5.00
CA GLY A 57 28.63 -24.99 -5.20
C GLY A 57 27.76 -25.80 -6.15
N LEU A 58 26.56 -25.34 -6.53
CA LEU A 58 25.75 -25.99 -7.57
C LEU A 58 25.81 -25.17 -8.88
N SER A 59 26.99 -25.14 -9.49
CA SER A 59 27.17 -24.72 -10.87
C SER A 59 27.43 -25.96 -11.71
N ILE A 60 26.50 -26.28 -12.61
CA ILE A 60 26.75 -27.31 -13.63
C ILE A 60 27.47 -26.59 -14.78
N PRO A 61 28.77 -26.85 -15.03
CA PRO A 61 29.47 -26.22 -16.14
C PRO A 61 28.88 -26.71 -17.45
N VAL A 62 28.35 -25.78 -18.26
CA VAL A 62 27.85 -26.05 -19.60
C VAL A 62 28.92 -25.57 -20.59
N PRO A 63 29.36 -26.37 -21.58
CA PRO A 63 30.34 -25.92 -22.56
C PRO A 63 29.73 -24.79 -23.41
N GLY A 64 30.36 -23.60 -23.40
CA GLY A 64 29.93 -22.43 -24.20
C GLY A 64 29.42 -21.22 -23.39
N THR A 65 29.35 -21.31 -22.06
CA THR A 65 29.05 -20.18 -21.18
C THR A 65 30.06 -20.13 -20.04
N GLU A 66 30.74 -19.00 -19.86
CA GLU A 66 31.75 -18.75 -18.78
C GLU A 66 31.19 -19.00 -17.36
N GLN A 67 29.86 -19.00 -17.24
CA GLN A 67 29.10 -19.28 -16.03
C GLN A 67 28.01 -20.28 -16.42
N GLY A 68 28.13 -21.54 -16.00
CA GLY A 68 27.09 -22.55 -16.23
C GLY A 68 25.75 -22.20 -15.53
N ILE A 69 24.84 -23.17 -15.39
CA ILE A 69 23.58 -22.93 -14.66
C ILE A 69 23.90 -22.86 -13.16
N ASN A 70 23.91 -21.63 -12.61
CA ASN A 70 24.18 -21.34 -11.20
C ASN A 70 22.89 -21.42 -10.37
N PHE A 71 22.50 -22.62 -9.96
CA PHE A 71 21.36 -22.82 -9.06
C PHE A 71 21.56 -22.12 -7.71
N GLY A 72 22.83 -21.94 -7.30
CA GLY A 72 23.19 -21.21 -6.09
C GLY A 72 22.73 -19.76 -6.07
N ASN A 73 22.92 -19.03 -7.17
CA ASN A 73 22.49 -17.63 -7.25
C ASN A 73 20.95 -17.52 -7.26
N PHE A 74 20.28 -18.44 -7.94
CA PHE A 74 18.82 -18.49 -7.97
C PHE A 74 18.21 -18.76 -6.58
N ILE A 75 18.72 -19.73 -5.84
CA ILE A 75 18.28 -20.03 -4.47
C ILE A 75 18.57 -18.84 -3.54
N SER A 76 19.73 -18.20 -3.69
CA SER A 76 20.09 -17.02 -2.91
C SER A 76 19.13 -15.85 -3.18
N ALA A 77 18.72 -15.65 -4.44
CA ALA A 77 17.74 -14.64 -4.81
C ALA A 77 16.35 -14.93 -4.20
N ILE A 78 15.92 -16.19 -4.16
CA ILE A 78 14.67 -16.60 -3.50
C ILE A 78 14.73 -16.32 -1.99
N ILE A 79 15.84 -16.68 -1.34
CA ILE A 79 16.03 -16.45 0.10
C ILE A 79 15.98 -14.94 0.39
N ASN A 80 16.69 -14.12 -0.40
CA ASN A 80 16.67 -12.66 -0.27
C ASN A 80 15.24 -12.11 -0.46
N PHE A 81 14.50 -12.56 -1.47
CA PHE A 81 13.11 -12.16 -1.68
C PHE A 81 12.21 -12.47 -0.46
N LEU A 82 12.33 -13.67 0.12
CA LEU A 82 11.58 -14.05 1.33
C LEU A 82 11.95 -13.18 2.54
N ILE A 83 13.24 -12.83 2.69
CA ILE A 83 13.70 -11.92 3.74
C ILE A 83 13.10 -10.52 3.56
N VAL A 84 13.16 -9.97 2.34
CA VAL A 84 12.55 -8.66 2.04
C VAL A 84 11.06 -8.69 2.38
N ALA A 85 10.33 -9.72 1.92
CA ALA A 85 8.91 -9.86 2.20
C ALA A 85 8.61 -9.93 3.70
N ALA A 86 9.42 -10.68 4.46
CA ALA A 86 9.27 -10.77 5.92
C ALA A 86 9.53 -9.42 6.62
N VAL A 87 10.54 -8.67 6.19
CA VAL A 87 10.85 -7.35 6.76
C VAL A 87 9.75 -6.34 6.45
N VAL A 88 9.25 -6.30 5.21
CA VAL A 88 8.11 -5.45 4.83
C VAL A 88 6.89 -5.79 5.69
N PHE A 89 6.60 -7.08 5.84
CA PHE A 89 5.48 -7.54 6.66
C PHE A 89 5.62 -7.08 8.12
N LEU A 90 6.83 -7.20 8.70
CA LEU A 90 7.10 -6.74 10.06
C LEU A 90 6.96 -5.22 10.20
N LEU A 91 7.42 -4.43 9.24
CA LEU A 91 7.28 -2.97 9.25
C LEU A 91 5.80 -2.56 9.15
N VAL A 92 5.05 -3.13 8.21
CA VAL A 92 3.61 -2.87 8.07
C VAL A 92 2.87 -3.28 9.35
N LYS A 93 3.22 -4.43 9.93
CA LYS A 93 2.65 -4.88 11.21
C LYS A 93 2.99 -3.92 12.35
N ALA A 94 4.21 -3.40 12.42
CA ALA A 94 4.62 -2.44 13.45
C ALA A 94 3.84 -1.13 13.31
N VAL A 95 3.72 -0.61 12.09
CA VAL A 95 2.94 0.61 11.80
C VAL A 95 1.45 0.39 12.11
N ASN A 96 0.85 -0.71 11.65
CA ASN A 96 -0.54 -1.04 11.96
C ASN A 96 -0.76 -1.24 13.47
N SER A 97 0.18 -1.88 14.17
CA SER A 97 0.10 -2.05 15.63
C SER A 97 0.24 -0.71 16.36
N ALA A 98 1.10 0.19 15.90
CA ALA A 98 1.26 1.53 16.48
C ALA A 98 0.01 2.39 16.25
N MET A 99 -0.58 2.34 15.05
CA MET A 99 -1.85 3.02 14.75
C MET A 99 -3.01 2.46 15.60
N ASN A 100 -3.07 1.14 15.79
CA ASN A 100 -4.08 0.50 16.64
C ASN A 100 -3.88 0.82 18.14
N ALA A 101 -2.63 0.93 18.60
CA ALA A 101 -2.32 1.37 19.96
C ALA A 101 -2.67 2.85 20.17
N GLY A 102 -2.38 3.71 19.19
CA GLY A 102 -2.78 5.12 19.19
C GLY A 102 -4.29 5.30 19.21
N LYS A 103 -5.05 4.51 18.43
CA LYS A 103 -6.52 4.48 18.49
C LYS A 103 -7.06 4.09 19.86
N LYS A 104 -6.52 3.03 20.46
CA LYS A 104 -6.92 2.58 21.81
C LYS A 104 -6.64 3.62 22.88
N LEU A 105 -5.56 4.40 22.75
CA LEU A 105 -5.21 5.48 23.69
C LEU A 105 -5.99 6.77 23.43
N ALA A 106 -6.40 7.03 22.19
CA ALA A 106 -7.13 8.23 21.81
C ALA A 106 -8.65 8.14 22.03
N GLY A 107 -9.19 6.98 22.42
CA GLY A 107 -10.64 6.78 22.60
C GLY A 107 -11.47 7.04 21.33
N LYS A 108 -10.81 7.27 20.20
CA LYS A 108 -11.40 7.29 18.87
C LYS A 108 -11.41 5.86 18.39
N GLU A 109 -12.48 5.15 18.76
CA GLU A 109 -13.11 4.28 17.78
C GLU A 109 -13.20 5.10 16.49
N ASP A 110 -12.82 4.50 15.39
CA ASP A 110 -13.17 5.07 14.11
C ASP A 110 -14.61 5.54 14.21
N ALA A 111 -14.85 6.80 13.91
CA ALA A 111 -16.04 7.10 13.15
C ALA A 111 -15.83 6.38 11.81
N GLU A 112 -15.94 5.05 11.84
CA GLU A 112 -16.46 4.26 10.76
C GLU A 112 -17.72 5.02 10.42
N GLU A 113 -17.72 5.64 9.24
CA GLU A 113 -18.87 6.39 8.74
C GLU A 113 -20.09 5.56 9.11
N ALA A 114 -20.87 6.06 10.07
CA ALA A 114 -22.12 5.41 10.44
C ALA A 114 -22.83 5.21 9.09
N PRO A 115 -23.29 3.99 8.80
CA PRO A 115 -23.78 3.66 7.46
C PRO A 115 -24.76 4.76 7.05
N ALA A 116 -24.46 5.44 5.94
CA ALA A 116 -25.19 6.63 5.56
C ALA A 116 -26.69 6.28 5.53
N PRO A 117 -27.55 7.02 6.25
CA PRO A 117 -28.96 6.67 6.34
C PRO A 117 -29.58 6.62 4.95
N THR A 118 -30.24 5.49 4.67
CA THR A 118 -30.89 5.27 3.39
C THR A 118 -32.25 5.95 3.37
N CYS A 119 -32.59 6.55 2.22
CA CYS A 119 -33.89 7.15 2.02
C CYS A 119 -34.99 6.06 2.01
N PRO A 120 -36.03 6.10 2.85
CA PRO A 120 -37.14 5.15 2.81
C PRO A 120 -37.95 5.12 1.51
N PHE A 121 -37.86 6.18 0.68
CA PHE A 121 -38.62 6.28 -0.57
C PHE A 121 -37.84 5.78 -1.79
N CYS A 122 -36.55 6.11 -1.88
CA CYS A 122 -35.73 5.83 -3.07
C CYS A 122 -34.49 4.99 -2.79
N LEU A 123 -34.25 4.57 -1.54
CA LEU A 123 -33.14 3.72 -1.10
C LEU A 123 -31.73 4.27 -1.34
N GLU A 124 -31.60 5.46 -1.92
CA GLU A 124 -30.33 6.17 -2.07
C GLU A 124 -29.78 6.65 -0.71
N GLU A 125 -28.45 6.74 -0.61
CA GLU A 125 -27.76 7.26 0.57
C GLU A 125 -28.05 8.76 0.78
N VAL A 126 -28.42 9.14 1.99
CA VAL A 126 -28.74 10.52 2.35
C VAL A 126 -27.85 10.97 3.50
N LYS A 127 -27.51 12.26 3.52
CA LYS A 127 -26.77 12.87 4.62
C LYS A 127 -27.57 12.76 5.92
N GLU A 128 -26.88 12.44 7.01
CA GLU A 128 -27.44 12.49 8.36
C GLU A 128 -28.02 13.88 8.64
N GLY A 129 -29.20 13.92 9.27
CA GLY A 129 -29.92 15.15 9.55
C GLY A 129 -30.74 15.73 8.40
N ALA A 130 -30.71 15.12 7.22
CA ALA A 130 -31.54 15.59 6.11
C ALA A 130 -33.03 15.41 6.46
N THR A 131 -33.82 16.45 6.23
CA THR A 131 -35.30 16.43 6.34
C THR A 131 -35.98 16.21 4.98
N ARG A 132 -35.19 16.28 3.90
CA ARG A 132 -35.64 16.05 2.52
C ARG A 132 -34.57 15.30 1.74
N CYS A 133 -35.00 14.32 0.96
CA CYS A 133 -34.12 13.59 0.05
C CYS A 133 -33.73 14.47 -1.15
N PRO A 134 -32.44 14.60 -1.51
CA PRO A 134 -32.01 15.35 -2.69
C PRO A 134 -32.35 14.64 -4.01
N HIS A 135 -32.55 13.32 -4.00
CA HIS A 135 -32.78 12.52 -5.20
C HIS A 135 -34.27 12.43 -5.59
N CYS A 136 -35.14 12.15 -4.61
CA CYS A 136 -36.57 11.95 -4.86
C CYS A 136 -37.48 13.04 -4.26
N ALA A 137 -36.92 14.06 -3.61
CA ALA A 137 -37.65 15.13 -2.93
C ALA A 137 -38.65 14.67 -1.84
N GLY A 138 -38.57 13.41 -1.41
CA GLY A 138 -39.36 12.87 -0.30
C GLY A 138 -39.06 13.61 1.00
N VAL A 139 -40.10 13.95 1.76
CA VAL A 139 -40.00 14.58 3.07
C VAL A 139 -39.93 13.48 4.12
N PHE A 140 -38.95 13.57 5.03
CA PHE A 140 -38.84 12.62 6.12
C PHE A 140 -39.60 13.13 7.35
N ASP A 141 -40.35 12.26 8.02
CA ASP A 141 -41.07 12.59 9.26
C ASP A 141 -40.12 12.84 10.44
N ALA A 142 -38.89 12.34 10.35
CA ALA A 142 -37.78 12.58 11.26
C ALA A 142 -36.48 12.78 10.45
N PRO A 143 -35.49 13.53 10.96
CA PRO A 143 -34.20 13.67 10.28
C PRO A 143 -33.57 12.30 9.99
N ALA A 144 -33.03 12.13 8.78
CA ALA A 144 -32.36 10.89 8.38
C ALA A 144 -31.23 10.56 9.38
N SER A 145 -31.32 9.41 10.03
CA SER A 145 -30.34 8.89 10.98
C SER A 145 -30.06 7.43 10.67
N ALA A 146 -28.79 7.02 10.76
CA ALA A 146 -28.36 5.63 10.52
C ALA A 146 -29.11 4.62 11.41
#